data_AF-A0A976PKJ3-F1
#
_entry.id   AF-A0A976PKJ3-F1
#
_cell.length_a   1.000
_cell.length_b   1.000
_cell.length_c   1.000
_cell.angle_alpha   90.00
_cell.angle_beta   90.00
_cell.angle_gamma   90.00
#
_symmetry.space_group_name_H-M   'P 1'
#
loop_
_entity.id
_entity.type
_entity.pdbx_description
1 polymer ?
#
loop_
_entity_poly.entity_id
_entity_poly.type
_entity_poly.pdbx_seq_one_letter_code
_entity_poly.pdbx_strand_id
1 'polypeptide(L)'
;MSEIHTWDVAAANNNSASPNGWPENMAYSAVNNSARENMAAAARLYADTNGTLTSGGSANAYTLTPNRTISAYASGLTFKFKANHTSTGAATINVSALGAKDLKSPDGSALAAGYIKQDQWYTVFYQGAYFIVSSDLVAIQAGNTQVKYAFSSTTTMADPTSGFLRLNNATVSSVTAIAFSDNSGNSGAPDVSAFINSFDDSSSTLKGILSISEIGSPEKMAIFSVSGLTDNAGWSEVAVSHIASAGSFTDNKSLSVHFTRTGDGASAAQILSLLLTVDGAGSGLDADKLDGQEGSYYLAASSYTAADVLSKLITVDGTGTGLDADLLDGVEGANYLRTDNTGAKSVDGAPYCTEYTLTDGATVTWTPTNGVEAVVTLGGNRTLDLSAVPAAGTWLNIRVVQDGTGSRTLAYSADFDFGDSGSPTLTTTAGAEDVLSFRSNGTVAQFMGIAKGFA
;
A
#
# COMPACT_ATOMS: atom_id res chain seq x y z
N MET A 1 -64.71 -29.40 -39.50
CA MET A 1 -63.49 -29.70 -38.73
C MET A 1 -63.37 -28.62 -37.68
N SER A 2 -63.22 -28.96 -36.40
CA SER A 2 -62.84 -27.92 -35.43
C SER A 2 -61.39 -27.53 -35.64
N GLU A 3 -61.09 -26.26 -35.38
CA GLU A 3 -59.71 -25.78 -35.31
C GLU A 3 -59.32 -25.63 -33.84
N ILE A 4 -58.06 -25.90 -33.51
CA ILE A 4 -57.60 -25.95 -32.11
C ILE A 4 -57.84 -24.64 -31.33
N HIS A 5 -57.89 -23.50 -32.01
CA HIS A 5 -58.14 -22.19 -31.39
C HIS A 5 -59.62 -21.96 -31.00
N THR A 6 -60.53 -22.83 -31.44
CA THR A 6 -61.96 -22.79 -31.10
C THR A 6 -62.31 -23.69 -29.92
N TRP A 7 -61.36 -24.49 -29.44
CA TRP A 7 -61.53 -25.33 -28.27
C TRP A 7 -61.36 -24.52 -26.99
N ASP A 8 -62.16 -24.87 -25.99
CA ASP A 8 -62.04 -24.34 -24.65
C ASP A 8 -60.85 -24.99 -23.92
N VAL A 9 -60.18 -24.21 -23.07
CA VAL A 9 -59.10 -24.71 -22.21
C VAL A 9 -59.63 -25.64 -21.11
N ALA A 10 -60.89 -25.51 -20.73
CA ALA A 10 -61.61 -26.45 -19.88
C ALA A 10 -62.10 -27.63 -20.73
N ALA A 11 -61.45 -28.79 -20.58
CA ALA A 11 -61.74 -29.98 -21.38
C ALA A 11 -63.22 -30.38 -21.39
N ALA A 12 -63.94 -30.20 -20.27
CA ALA A 12 -65.37 -30.50 -20.14
C ALA A 12 -66.27 -29.68 -21.08
N ASN A 13 -65.82 -28.50 -21.52
CA ASN A 13 -66.59 -27.63 -22.39
C ASN A 13 -66.48 -28.02 -23.88
N ASN A 14 -65.52 -28.89 -24.24
CA ASN A 14 -65.32 -29.36 -25.62
C ASN A 14 -66.26 -30.53 -25.99
N ASN A 15 -67.53 -30.46 -25.61
CA ASN A 15 -68.50 -31.56 -25.62
C ASN A 15 -69.41 -31.59 -26.88
N SER A 16 -68.93 -31.10 -28.03
CA SER A 16 -69.72 -31.02 -29.28
C SER A 16 -69.55 -32.25 -30.17
N ALA A 17 -70.51 -32.55 -31.04
CA ALA A 17 -70.42 -33.67 -31.99
C ALA A 17 -69.16 -33.61 -32.88
N SER A 18 -68.56 -34.77 -33.17
CA SER A 18 -67.49 -34.90 -34.17
C SER A 18 -67.92 -34.21 -35.47
N PRO A 19 -67.09 -33.34 -36.08
CA PRO A 19 -65.64 -33.15 -35.86
C PRO A 19 -65.29 -32.00 -34.90
N ASN A 20 -66.24 -31.48 -34.12
CA ASN A 20 -66.07 -30.23 -33.38
C ASN A 20 -65.82 -30.39 -31.87
N GLY A 21 -65.74 -31.62 -31.38
CA GLY A 21 -65.51 -31.92 -29.97
C GLY A 21 -65.57 -33.41 -29.66
N TRP A 22 -65.76 -33.71 -28.38
CA TRP A 22 -65.81 -35.05 -27.81
C TRP A 22 -67.07 -35.18 -26.96
N PRO A 23 -68.22 -35.56 -27.56
CA PRO A 23 -69.45 -35.81 -26.84
C PRO A 23 -69.26 -36.86 -25.74
N GLU A 24 -69.98 -36.75 -24.63
CA GLU A 24 -70.08 -37.88 -23.70
C GLU A 24 -70.86 -39.06 -24.31
N ASN A 25 -70.55 -40.28 -23.88
CA ASN A 25 -71.22 -41.51 -24.32
C ASN A 25 -71.13 -41.79 -25.84
N MET A 26 -70.02 -41.44 -26.49
CA MET A 26 -69.83 -41.71 -27.92
C MET A 26 -69.87 -43.21 -28.24
N ALA A 27 -70.46 -43.56 -29.39
CA ALA A 27 -70.25 -44.87 -29.99
C ALA A 27 -68.76 -45.07 -30.31
N TYR A 28 -68.25 -46.30 -30.14
CA TYR A 28 -66.83 -46.63 -30.36
C TYR A 28 -66.29 -46.18 -31.73
N SER A 29 -67.13 -46.22 -32.77
CA SER A 29 -66.76 -45.76 -34.13
C SER A 29 -66.55 -44.25 -34.23
N ALA A 30 -67.28 -43.45 -33.44
CA ALA A 30 -67.20 -41.99 -33.46
C ALA A 30 -65.95 -41.46 -32.72
N VAL A 31 -65.46 -42.18 -31.71
CA VAL A 31 -64.22 -41.85 -30.98
C VAL A 31 -63.04 -41.71 -31.94
N ASN A 32 -62.92 -42.65 -32.88
CA ASN A 32 -61.86 -42.65 -33.88
C ASN A 32 -61.90 -41.40 -34.79
N ASN A 33 -63.10 -40.88 -35.10
CA ASN A 33 -63.25 -39.68 -35.93
C ASN A 33 -62.82 -38.42 -35.16
N SER A 34 -63.29 -38.24 -33.91
CA SER A 34 -62.87 -37.11 -33.06
C SER A 34 -61.37 -37.12 -32.78
N ALA A 35 -60.77 -38.30 -32.57
CA ALA A 35 -59.32 -38.44 -32.38
C ALA A 35 -58.52 -37.96 -33.60
N ARG A 36 -58.90 -38.40 -34.81
CA ARG A 36 -58.22 -37.99 -36.04
C ARG A 36 -58.36 -36.49 -36.30
N GLU A 37 -59.52 -35.93 -36.03
CA GLU A 37 -59.74 -34.48 -36.17
C GLU A 37 -58.89 -33.67 -35.18
N ASN A 38 -58.73 -34.15 -33.94
CA ASN A 38 -57.87 -33.51 -32.97
C ASN A 38 -56.40 -33.51 -33.42
N MET A 39 -55.91 -34.68 -33.85
CA MET A 39 -54.55 -34.81 -34.42
C MET A 39 -54.34 -33.88 -35.63
N ALA A 40 -55.35 -33.77 -36.50
CA ALA A 40 -55.29 -32.88 -37.66
C ALA A 40 -55.25 -31.39 -37.27
N ALA A 41 -56.08 -30.98 -36.29
CA ALA A 41 -56.09 -29.60 -35.79
C ALA A 41 -54.75 -29.20 -35.15
N ALA A 42 -54.15 -30.09 -34.37
CA ALA A 42 -52.82 -29.89 -33.79
C ALA A 42 -51.73 -29.80 -34.87
N ALA A 43 -51.77 -30.68 -35.87
CA ALA A 43 -50.82 -30.65 -36.99
C ALA A 43 -50.90 -29.37 -37.81
N ARG A 44 -52.12 -28.87 -38.09
CA ARG A 44 -52.31 -27.59 -38.79
C ARG A 44 -51.75 -26.40 -38.00
N LEU A 45 -51.96 -26.36 -36.68
CA LEU A 45 -51.36 -25.32 -35.83
C LEU A 45 -49.83 -25.38 -35.86
N TYR A 46 -49.25 -26.57 -35.68
CA TYR A 46 -47.81 -26.76 -35.74
C TYR A 46 -47.23 -26.28 -37.06
N ALA A 47 -47.85 -26.64 -38.19
CA ALA A 47 -47.42 -26.19 -39.51
C ALA A 47 -47.46 -24.64 -39.61
N ASP A 48 -48.51 -24.01 -39.10
CA ASP A 48 -48.67 -22.55 -39.14
C ASP A 48 -47.68 -21.78 -38.25
N THR A 49 -47.20 -22.36 -37.15
CA THR A 49 -46.34 -21.68 -36.17
C THR A 49 -44.87 -22.08 -36.25
N ASN A 50 -44.53 -23.22 -36.88
CA ASN A 50 -43.19 -23.77 -36.88
C ASN A 50 -42.50 -23.73 -38.26
N GLY A 51 -42.76 -22.67 -39.03
CA GLY A 51 -41.93 -22.33 -40.19
C GLY A 51 -42.15 -23.24 -41.40
N THR A 52 -43.40 -23.48 -41.76
CA THR A 52 -43.74 -24.19 -43.01
C THR A 52 -44.40 -23.29 -44.07
N LEU A 53 -44.91 -22.13 -43.66
CA LEU A 53 -45.62 -21.22 -44.54
C LEU A 53 -44.65 -20.34 -45.34
N THR A 54 -45.03 -20.00 -46.57
CA THR A 54 -44.39 -18.96 -47.38
C THR A 54 -45.46 -17.95 -47.77
N SER A 55 -45.16 -16.65 -47.64
CA SER A 55 -46.12 -15.62 -48.06
C SER A 55 -46.23 -15.55 -49.59
N GLY A 56 -47.37 -15.08 -50.09
CA GLY A 56 -47.54 -14.61 -51.47
C GLY A 56 -47.66 -13.08 -51.52
N GLY A 57 -48.16 -12.56 -52.64
CA GLY A 57 -48.39 -11.13 -52.83
C GLY A 57 -47.18 -10.38 -53.40
N SER A 58 -47.09 -9.08 -53.13
CA SER A 58 -46.04 -8.19 -53.64
C SER A 58 -45.29 -7.49 -52.50
N ALA A 59 -44.27 -6.70 -52.83
CA ALA A 59 -43.66 -5.80 -51.85
C ALA A 59 -44.74 -4.95 -51.15
N ASN A 60 -44.67 -4.89 -49.81
CA ASN A 60 -45.60 -4.18 -48.91
C ASN A 60 -47.05 -4.71 -48.86
N ALA A 61 -47.42 -5.72 -49.65
CA ALA A 61 -48.75 -6.31 -49.64
C ALA A 61 -48.63 -7.84 -49.66
N TYR A 62 -48.39 -8.41 -48.48
CA TYR A 62 -48.22 -9.84 -48.31
C TYR A 62 -49.56 -10.55 -48.24
N THR A 63 -49.62 -11.76 -48.77
CA THR A 63 -50.75 -12.67 -48.55
C THR A 63 -50.27 -13.92 -47.83
N LEU A 64 -51.13 -14.50 -47.00
CA LEU A 64 -50.83 -15.74 -46.30
C LEU A 64 -52.01 -16.69 -46.40
N THR A 65 -51.72 -17.93 -46.77
CA THR A 65 -52.69 -19.04 -46.77
C THR A 65 -52.23 -20.04 -45.71
N PRO A 66 -52.71 -19.91 -44.45
CA PRO A 66 -52.41 -20.87 -43.40
C PRO A 66 -53.06 -22.22 -43.70
N ASN A 67 -52.60 -23.25 -43.00
CA ASN A 67 -53.17 -24.59 -43.05
C ASN A 67 -54.52 -24.65 -42.33
N ARG A 68 -54.74 -23.81 -41.31
CA ARG A 68 -56.00 -23.70 -40.57
C ARG A 68 -57.04 -22.87 -41.33
N THR A 69 -58.30 -23.23 -41.16
CA THR A 69 -59.43 -22.38 -41.59
C THR A 69 -59.57 -21.21 -40.63
N ILE A 70 -59.27 -20.00 -41.10
CA ILE A 70 -59.46 -18.76 -40.34
C ILE A 70 -60.66 -18.03 -40.95
N SER A 71 -61.74 -17.89 -40.17
CA SER A 71 -62.98 -17.23 -40.60
C SER A 71 -63.07 -15.76 -40.19
N ALA A 72 -62.28 -15.35 -39.18
CA ALA A 72 -62.16 -13.98 -38.73
C ALA A 72 -60.81 -13.79 -38.00
N TYR A 73 -60.34 -12.55 -37.94
CA TYR A 73 -59.19 -12.22 -37.11
C TYR A 73 -59.59 -12.17 -35.63
N ALA A 74 -58.90 -12.96 -34.81
CA ALA A 74 -59.00 -12.93 -33.35
C ALA A 74 -57.64 -12.58 -32.75
N SER A 75 -57.62 -11.81 -31.66
CA SER A 75 -56.38 -11.52 -30.93
C SER A 75 -55.72 -12.83 -30.49
N GLY A 76 -54.40 -12.93 -30.63
CA GLY A 76 -53.67 -14.17 -30.34
C GLY A 76 -53.30 -15.00 -31.58
N LEU A 77 -53.88 -14.71 -32.76
CA LEU A 77 -53.53 -15.42 -33.99
C LEU A 77 -52.04 -15.21 -34.31
N THR A 78 -51.31 -16.32 -34.33
CA THR A 78 -49.88 -16.36 -34.61
C THR A 78 -49.61 -17.15 -35.87
N PHE A 79 -48.71 -16.65 -36.71
CA PHE A 79 -48.21 -17.35 -37.89
C PHE A 79 -46.71 -17.13 -38.04
N LYS A 80 -46.01 -18.15 -38.53
CA LYS A 80 -44.60 -18.06 -38.91
C LYS A 80 -44.47 -18.35 -40.39
N PHE A 81 -43.93 -17.41 -41.15
CA PHE A 81 -43.82 -17.51 -42.59
C PHE A 81 -42.46 -17.02 -43.11
N LYS A 82 -42.06 -17.56 -44.26
CA LYS A 82 -40.94 -17.08 -45.06
C LYS A 82 -41.44 -15.99 -46.01
N ALA A 83 -40.84 -14.81 -45.98
CA ALA A 83 -41.28 -13.69 -46.81
C ALA A 83 -40.86 -13.89 -48.29
N ASN A 84 -41.79 -13.73 -49.23
CA ASN A 84 -41.51 -13.83 -50.68
C ASN A 84 -40.97 -12.54 -51.31
N HIS A 85 -41.08 -11.41 -50.62
CA HIS A 85 -40.55 -10.12 -51.07
C HIS A 85 -39.92 -9.35 -49.91
N THR A 86 -39.07 -8.39 -50.25
CA THR A 86 -38.56 -7.39 -49.32
C THR A 86 -39.55 -6.22 -49.24
N SER A 87 -39.87 -5.74 -48.03
CA SER A 87 -40.68 -4.54 -47.86
C SER A 87 -39.87 -3.29 -48.24
N THR A 88 -40.52 -2.30 -48.84
CA THR A 88 -39.92 -0.99 -49.17
C THR A 88 -40.53 0.15 -48.34
N GLY A 89 -41.43 -0.16 -47.40
CA GLY A 89 -42.03 0.80 -46.46
C GLY A 89 -43.10 0.12 -45.61
N ALA A 90 -44.13 0.89 -45.22
CA ALA A 90 -45.29 0.36 -44.51
C ALA A 90 -45.92 -0.79 -45.30
N ALA A 91 -46.17 -1.91 -44.62
CA ALA A 91 -46.63 -3.14 -45.25
C ALA A 91 -47.90 -3.68 -44.61
N THR A 92 -48.62 -4.51 -45.34
CA THR A 92 -49.83 -5.19 -44.87
C THR A 92 -49.74 -6.69 -45.11
N ILE A 93 -50.53 -7.46 -44.36
CA ILE A 93 -50.75 -8.89 -44.60
C ILE A 93 -52.25 -9.18 -44.72
N ASN A 94 -52.63 -9.96 -45.72
CA ASN A 94 -53.99 -10.49 -45.87
C ASN A 94 -53.97 -12.00 -45.67
N VAL A 95 -54.47 -12.46 -44.52
CA VAL A 95 -54.54 -13.87 -44.17
C VAL A 95 -55.89 -14.43 -44.62
N SER A 96 -55.86 -15.52 -45.40
CA SER A 96 -57.06 -16.23 -45.88
C SER A 96 -58.10 -15.32 -46.57
N ALA A 97 -57.66 -14.25 -47.22
CA ALA A 97 -58.50 -13.25 -47.88
C ALA A 97 -59.54 -12.55 -46.96
N LEU A 98 -59.31 -12.51 -45.64
CA LEU A 98 -60.19 -11.88 -44.65
C LEU A 98 -60.12 -10.34 -44.63
N GLY A 99 -59.19 -9.77 -45.39
CA GLY A 99 -58.92 -8.34 -45.45
C GLY A 99 -57.50 -8.02 -44.99
N ALA A 100 -56.87 -7.04 -45.63
CA ALA A 100 -55.51 -6.63 -45.30
C ALA A 100 -55.45 -5.97 -43.92
N LYS A 101 -54.43 -6.32 -43.15
CA LYS A 101 -54.10 -5.73 -41.85
C LYS A 101 -52.69 -5.20 -41.88
N ASP A 102 -52.47 -4.08 -41.21
CA ASP A 102 -51.14 -3.48 -41.12
C ASP A 102 -50.17 -4.46 -40.43
N LEU A 103 -48.97 -4.51 -40.97
CA LEU A 103 -47.80 -5.09 -40.31
C LEU A 103 -47.06 -3.95 -39.61
N LYS A 104 -46.76 -4.13 -38.34
CA LYS A 104 -46.10 -3.13 -37.49
C LYS A 104 -44.90 -3.70 -36.77
N SER A 105 -43.98 -2.81 -36.43
CA SER A 105 -42.84 -3.11 -35.57
C SER A 105 -43.31 -3.47 -34.15
N PRO A 106 -42.49 -4.12 -33.31
CA PRO A 106 -42.83 -4.43 -31.91
C PRO A 106 -43.22 -3.22 -31.04
N ASP A 107 -42.76 -2.03 -31.41
CA ASP A 107 -43.11 -0.76 -30.75
C ASP A 107 -44.43 -0.13 -31.25
N GLY A 108 -45.11 -0.77 -32.21
CA GLY A 108 -46.36 -0.29 -32.79
C GLY A 108 -46.21 0.78 -33.88
N SER A 109 -44.98 1.09 -34.31
CA SER A 109 -44.69 1.96 -35.45
C SER A 109 -44.91 1.25 -36.79
N ALA A 110 -45.03 2.02 -37.88
CA ALA A 110 -45.07 1.47 -39.22
C ALA A 110 -43.71 0.85 -39.58
N LEU A 111 -43.71 -0.23 -40.36
CA LEU A 111 -42.46 -0.88 -40.78
C LEU A 111 -41.60 0.05 -41.66
N ALA A 112 -40.31 0.09 -41.36
CA ALA A 112 -39.31 0.75 -42.19
C ALA A 112 -39.05 -0.03 -43.49
N ALA A 113 -38.54 0.66 -44.51
CA ALA A 113 -38.05 0.01 -45.72
C ALA A 113 -36.96 -1.03 -45.38
N GLY A 114 -37.08 -2.23 -45.94
CA GLY A 114 -36.14 -3.33 -45.72
C GLY A 114 -36.30 -4.08 -44.40
N TYR A 115 -37.32 -3.78 -43.59
CA TYR A 115 -37.57 -4.50 -42.33
C TYR A 115 -37.92 -5.97 -42.57
N ILE A 116 -38.84 -6.23 -43.50
CA ILE A 116 -39.10 -7.59 -44.00
C ILE A 116 -38.19 -7.79 -45.21
N LYS A 117 -37.39 -8.85 -45.19
CA LYS A 117 -36.49 -9.22 -46.29
C LYS A 117 -36.97 -10.50 -46.93
N GLN A 118 -36.91 -10.53 -48.26
CA GLN A 118 -37.15 -11.74 -49.02
C GLN A 118 -36.31 -12.90 -48.47
N ASP A 119 -36.91 -14.07 -48.45
CA ASP A 119 -36.33 -15.33 -48.03
C ASP A 119 -35.97 -15.45 -46.54
N GLN A 120 -36.38 -14.50 -45.70
CA GLN A 120 -36.21 -14.56 -44.24
C GLN A 120 -37.49 -14.98 -43.52
N TRP A 121 -37.32 -15.59 -42.34
CA TRP A 121 -38.41 -16.05 -41.50
C TRP A 121 -38.88 -14.96 -40.54
N TYR A 122 -40.19 -14.77 -40.48
CA TYR A 122 -40.85 -13.83 -39.59
C TYR A 122 -42.00 -14.52 -38.85
N THR A 123 -42.15 -14.14 -37.57
CA THR A 123 -43.30 -14.49 -36.76
C THR A 123 -44.20 -13.26 -36.65
N VAL A 124 -45.49 -13.43 -36.90
CA VAL A 124 -46.49 -12.38 -36.77
C VAL A 124 -47.55 -12.73 -35.76
N PHE A 125 -47.96 -11.74 -34.98
CA PHE A 125 -48.95 -11.87 -33.91
C PHE A 125 -50.05 -10.82 -34.05
N TYR A 126 -51.32 -11.24 -34.16
CA TYR A 126 -52.44 -10.32 -34.23
C TYR A 126 -52.86 -9.80 -32.85
N GLN A 127 -52.90 -8.48 -32.70
CA GLN A 127 -53.24 -7.78 -31.44
C GLN A 127 -54.64 -7.14 -31.45
N GLY A 128 -55.49 -7.47 -32.42
CA GLY A 128 -56.86 -6.95 -32.52
C GLY A 128 -57.10 -5.91 -33.62
N ALA A 129 -56.11 -5.07 -33.94
CA ALA A 129 -56.19 -4.08 -35.03
C ALA A 129 -55.18 -4.33 -36.16
N TYR A 130 -53.98 -4.79 -35.83
CA TYR A 130 -52.85 -5.01 -36.72
C TYR A 130 -52.02 -6.23 -36.27
N PHE A 131 -51.10 -6.67 -37.12
CA PHE A 131 -50.11 -7.70 -36.79
C PHE A 131 -48.80 -7.04 -36.36
N ILE A 132 -48.23 -7.49 -35.24
CA ILE A 132 -46.85 -7.18 -34.88
C ILE A 132 -45.94 -8.20 -35.57
N VAL A 133 -44.85 -7.73 -36.18
CA VAL A 133 -43.85 -8.56 -36.85
C VAL A 133 -42.57 -8.63 -36.02
N SER A 134 -42.15 -9.84 -35.70
CA SER A 134 -40.83 -10.13 -35.13
C SER A 134 -40.02 -10.95 -36.12
N SER A 135 -38.76 -10.59 -36.34
CA SER A 135 -37.81 -11.47 -37.03
C SER A 135 -37.29 -12.51 -36.04
N ASP A 136 -37.20 -13.77 -36.46
CA ASP A 136 -36.65 -14.84 -35.61
C ASP A 136 -35.11 -14.83 -35.62
N LEU A 137 -34.52 -14.21 -36.64
CA LEU A 137 -33.16 -13.71 -36.53
C LEU A 137 -33.25 -12.38 -35.80
N VAL A 138 -32.91 -12.41 -34.51
CA VAL A 138 -32.40 -11.22 -33.85
C VAL A 138 -31.27 -10.75 -34.76
N ALA A 139 -31.47 -9.64 -35.49
CA ALA A 139 -30.34 -8.81 -35.80
C ALA A 139 -29.80 -8.51 -34.41
N ILE A 140 -28.74 -9.22 -34.02
CA ILE A 140 -27.86 -8.74 -32.98
C ILE A 140 -27.41 -7.43 -33.60
N GLN A 141 -28.12 -6.35 -33.29
CA GLN A 141 -27.56 -5.02 -33.32
C GLN A 141 -26.47 -5.17 -32.28
N ALA A 142 -25.30 -5.64 -32.73
CA ALA A 142 -24.14 -5.87 -31.92
C ALA A 142 -24.04 -4.64 -31.04
N GLY A 143 -24.07 -4.88 -29.73
CA GLY A 143 -24.09 -3.87 -28.67
C GLY A 143 -22.78 -3.08 -28.65
N ASN A 144 -22.44 -2.49 -29.78
CA ASN A 144 -21.47 -1.46 -29.89
C ASN A 144 -22.28 -0.25 -30.37
N THR A 145 -22.27 0.78 -29.54
CA THR A 145 -22.60 2.17 -29.84
C THR A 145 -21.68 2.70 -30.96
N GLN A 146 -21.60 1.98 -32.08
CA GLN A 146 -20.77 2.32 -33.22
C GLN A 146 -21.44 3.48 -33.94
N VAL A 147 -20.69 4.58 -34.02
CA VAL A 147 -20.95 5.65 -34.95
C VAL A 147 -20.77 5.09 -36.36
N LYS A 148 -21.82 5.13 -37.18
CA LYS A 148 -21.78 4.66 -38.57
C LYS A 148 -21.52 5.84 -39.49
N TYR A 149 -20.89 5.57 -40.63
CA TYR A 149 -20.74 6.54 -41.72
C TYR A 149 -21.00 5.86 -43.05
N ALA A 150 -21.48 6.57 -44.06
CA ALA A 150 -21.43 6.10 -45.44
C ALA A 150 -20.04 6.40 -46.05
N PHE A 151 -19.53 5.51 -46.89
CA PHE A 151 -18.28 5.75 -47.60
C PHE A 151 -18.50 6.68 -48.80
N SER A 152 -17.69 7.72 -48.92
CA SER A 152 -17.52 8.47 -50.17
C SER A 152 -16.20 8.10 -50.82
N SER A 153 -16.26 7.71 -52.09
CA SER A 153 -15.08 7.37 -52.92
C SER A 153 -14.28 8.59 -53.40
N THR A 154 -14.74 9.80 -53.11
CA THR A 154 -13.99 11.03 -53.39
C THR A 154 -12.77 11.15 -52.48
N THR A 155 -11.61 11.50 -53.04
CA THR A 155 -10.34 11.53 -52.28
C THR A 155 -9.88 12.93 -51.89
N THR A 156 -10.62 13.97 -52.29
CA THR A 156 -10.32 15.35 -51.89
C THR A 156 -10.66 15.55 -50.43
N MET A 157 -9.69 15.97 -49.63
CA MET A 157 -9.89 16.32 -48.23
C MET A 157 -10.65 17.64 -48.11
N ALA A 158 -11.92 17.52 -47.73
CA ALA A 158 -12.90 18.58 -47.51
C ALA A 158 -14.06 17.99 -46.70
N ASP A 159 -15.10 18.78 -46.41
CA ASP A 159 -16.35 18.33 -45.77
C ASP A 159 -17.02 17.18 -46.55
N PRO A 160 -17.05 15.94 -46.03
CA PRO A 160 -17.61 14.77 -46.71
C PRO A 160 -19.12 14.81 -46.87
N THR A 161 -19.79 15.84 -46.34
CA THR A 161 -21.23 16.00 -46.19
C THR A 161 -21.80 15.10 -45.08
N SER A 162 -22.93 15.53 -44.50
CA SER A 162 -23.55 14.89 -43.33
C SER A 162 -23.66 13.37 -43.48
N GLY A 163 -23.07 12.63 -42.53
CA GLY A 163 -23.16 11.18 -42.43
C GLY A 163 -22.15 10.40 -43.25
N PHE A 164 -21.21 11.08 -43.93
CA PHE A 164 -20.17 10.42 -44.73
C PHE A 164 -18.78 10.48 -44.08
N LEU A 165 -17.95 9.52 -44.45
CA LEU A 165 -16.49 9.57 -44.27
C LEU A 165 -15.81 9.29 -45.61
N ARG A 166 -14.60 9.84 -45.80
CA ARG A 166 -13.75 9.55 -46.96
C ARG A 166 -12.27 9.45 -46.62
N LEU A 167 -11.54 8.78 -47.50
CA LEU A 167 -10.10 8.59 -47.41
C LEU A 167 -9.42 9.52 -48.41
N ASN A 168 -8.25 10.06 -48.07
CA ASN A 168 -7.51 10.95 -48.98
C ASN A 168 -6.82 10.24 -50.17
N ASN A 169 -6.93 8.92 -50.25
CA ASN A 169 -6.35 8.10 -51.32
C ASN A 169 -7.28 6.93 -51.67
N ALA A 170 -7.34 6.58 -52.95
CA ALA A 170 -8.15 5.46 -53.42
C ALA A 170 -7.56 4.11 -52.98
N THR A 171 -6.24 4.02 -52.89
CA THR A 171 -5.56 2.83 -52.34
C THR A 171 -5.48 2.95 -50.82
N VAL A 172 -6.20 2.07 -50.12
CA VAL A 172 -6.34 2.08 -48.65
C VAL A 172 -4.99 2.08 -47.91
N SER A 173 -3.99 1.38 -48.44
CA SER A 173 -2.65 1.33 -47.84
C SER A 173 -1.83 2.62 -48.00
N SER A 174 -2.27 3.55 -48.85
CA SER A 174 -1.62 4.86 -49.10
C SER A 174 -2.35 6.02 -48.43
N VAL A 175 -3.33 5.73 -47.58
CA VAL A 175 -4.12 6.75 -46.87
C VAL A 175 -3.29 7.34 -45.74
N THR A 176 -3.29 8.67 -45.67
CA THR A 176 -2.63 9.44 -44.61
C THR A 176 -3.57 10.39 -43.87
N ALA A 177 -4.78 10.60 -44.40
CA ALA A 177 -5.82 11.41 -43.77
C ALA A 177 -7.22 10.86 -44.09
N ILE A 178 -8.12 10.99 -43.13
CA ILE A 178 -9.52 10.56 -43.23
C ILE A 178 -10.42 11.72 -42.82
N ALA A 179 -11.40 12.04 -43.68
CA ALA A 179 -12.39 13.08 -43.39
C ALA A 179 -13.62 12.43 -42.75
N PHE A 180 -14.04 12.94 -41.61
CA PHE A 180 -15.25 12.54 -40.89
C PHE A 180 -16.22 13.71 -40.85
N SER A 181 -17.48 13.50 -41.24
CA SER A 181 -18.55 14.45 -40.96
C SER A 181 -18.83 14.49 -39.46
N ASP A 182 -19.11 15.67 -38.89
CA ASP A 182 -19.52 15.79 -37.48
C ASP A 182 -20.86 15.09 -37.22
N ASN A 183 -21.74 15.05 -38.22
CA ASN A 183 -22.96 14.26 -38.18
C ASN A 183 -22.67 12.81 -38.58
N SER A 184 -23.11 11.86 -37.75
CA SER A 184 -23.02 10.44 -38.08
C SER A 184 -24.01 10.03 -39.18
N GLY A 185 -23.74 8.91 -39.84
CA GLY A 185 -24.65 8.24 -40.78
C GLY A 185 -25.79 7.47 -40.12
N ASN A 186 -26.01 7.64 -38.81
CA ASN A 186 -27.14 7.04 -38.11
C ASN A 186 -28.44 7.78 -38.48
N SER A 187 -29.58 7.09 -38.32
CA SER A 187 -30.89 7.71 -38.56
C SER A 187 -31.06 8.97 -37.71
N GLY A 188 -31.47 10.07 -38.34
CA GLY A 188 -31.58 11.39 -37.70
C GLY A 188 -30.28 12.20 -37.69
N ALA A 189 -29.19 11.69 -38.29
CA ALA A 189 -27.90 12.36 -38.43
C ALA A 189 -27.39 13.01 -37.12
N PRO A 190 -27.34 12.29 -35.99
CA PRO A 190 -26.91 12.88 -34.72
C PRO A 190 -25.46 13.35 -34.81
N ASP A 191 -25.21 14.51 -34.19
CA ASP A 191 -23.88 15.10 -34.02
C ASP A 191 -23.02 14.24 -33.09
N VAL A 192 -21.80 13.96 -33.53
CA VAL A 192 -20.77 13.16 -32.87
C VAL A 192 -19.40 13.85 -32.91
N SER A 193 -19.35 15.15 -33.22
CA SER A 193 -18.13 15.98 -33.22
C SER A 193 -17.29 15.79 -31.95
N ALA A 194 -17.91 15.83 -30.76
CA ALA A 194 -17.21 15.64 -29.49
C ALA A 194 -16.52 14.26 -29.36
N PHE A 195 -17.10 13.21 -29.95
CA PHE A 195 -16.46 11.90 -29.99
C PHE A 195 -15.28 11.87 -30.96
N ILE A 196 -15.43 12.44 -32.16
CA ILE A 196 -14.36 12.51 -33.15
C ILE A 196 -13.19 13.34 -32.61
N ASN A 197 -13.46 14.50 -32.00
CA ASN A 197 -12.46 15.38 -31.39
C ASN A 197 -11.70 14.68 -30.25
N SER A 198 -12.26 13.65 -29.60
CA SER A 198 -11.51 12.88 -28.60
C SER A 198 -10.39 11.99 -29.19
N PHE A 199 -10.29 11.90 -30.52
CA PHE A 199 -9.32 11.01 -31.18
C PHE A 199 -7.88 11.48 -31.01
N ASP A 200 -7.64 12.77 -30.69
CA ASP A 200 -6.31 13.32 -30.45
C ASP A 200 -6.03 13.73 -29.00
N ASP A 201 -7.00 13.54 -28.09
CA ASP A 201 -6.89 13.87 -26.66
C ASP A 201 -5.75 13.13 -25.93
N SER A 202 -5.26 12.00 -26.47
CA SER A 202 -4.11 11.32 -25.88
C SER A 202 -2.84 12.15 -26.00
N SER A 203 -2.11 12.23 -24.90
CA SER A 203 -0.76 12.82 -24.83
C SER A 203 0.31 11.99 -25.55
N SER A 204 0.03 10.74 -25.91
CA SER A 204 0.95 9.86 -26.64
C SER A 204 1.23 10.37 -28.07
N THR A 205 2.36 9.98 -28.66
CA THR A 205 2.70 10.30 -30.06
C THR A 205 1.74 9.66 -31.05
N LEU A 206 1.36 8.40 -30.80
CA LEU A 206 0.23 7.74 -31.44
C LEU A 206 -0.99 7.84 -30.52
N LYS A 207 -2.07 8.44 -31.04
CA LYS A 207 -3.27 8.77 -30.27
C LYS A 207 -4.19 7.58 -30.05
N GLY A 208 -4.14 6.61 -30.95
CA GLY A 208 -4.92 5.38 -30.85
C GLY A 208 -4.92 4.58 -32.14
N ILE A 209 -5.78 3.57 -32.18
CA ILE A 209 -6.04 2.72 -33.34
C ILE A 209 -7.46 2.99 -33.83
N LEU A 210 -7.60 3.23 -35.13
CA LEU A 210 -8.86 3.39 -35.81
C LEU A 210 -9.11 2.15 -36.70
N SER A 211 -10.21 1.46 -36.47
CA SER A 211 -10.65 0.31 -37.25
C SER A 211 -11.95 0.64 -37.98
N ILE A 212 -11.96 0.40 -39.29
CA ILE A 212 -13.09 0.68 -40.19
C ILE A 212 -13.42 -0.60 -40.96
N SER A 213 -14.70 -0.95 -41.03
CA SER A 213 -15.18 -2.11 -41.82
C SER A 213 -16.50 -1.84 -42.51
N GLU A 214 -16.75 -2.48 -43.66
CA GLU A 214 -18.02 -2.34 -44.38
C GLU A 214 -19.14 -3.17 -43.71
N ILE A 215 -20.26 -2.53 -43.39
CA ILE A 215 -21.41 -3.20 -42.79
C ILE A 215 -22.05 -4.13 -43.83
N GLY A 216 -22.07 -5.43 -43.52
CA GLY A 216 -22.57 -6.47 -44.41
C GLY A 216 -21.47 -7.17 -45.24
N SER A 217 -20.25 -6.64 -45.24
CA SER A 217 -19.05 -7.23 -45.87
C SER A 217 -17.81 -6.97 -45.02
N PRO A 218 -17.74 -7.52 -43.78
CA PRO A 218 -16.67 -7.20 -42.82
C PRO A 218 -15.28 -7.64 -43.27
N GLU A 219 -15.17 -8.52 -44.26
CA GLU A 219 -13.91 -8.84 -44.95
C GLU A 219 -13.28 -7.63 -45.66
N LYS A 220 -14.06 -6.58 -45.95
CA LYS A 220 -13.55 -5.28 -46.38
C LYS A 220 -13.27 -4.42 -45.14
N MET A 221 -12.00 -4.22 -44.82
CA MET A 221 -11.59 -3.50 -43.62
C MET A 221 -10.32 -2.66 -43.82
N ALA A 222 -10.11 -1.70 -42.93
CA ALA A 222 -8.91 -0.91 -42.82
C ALA A 222 -8.62 -0.57 -41.35
N ILE A 223 -7.37 -0.72 -40.94
CA ILE A 223 -6.87 -0.42 -39.61
C ILE A 223 -5.74 0.59 -39.74
N PHE A 224 -5.82 1.66 -38.96
CA PHE A 224 -4.87 2.76 -38.96
C PHE A 224 -4.43 3.10 -37.54
N SER A 225 -3.21 3.62 -37.38
CA SER A 225 -2.87 4.41 -36.22
C SER A 225 -3.27 5.87 -36.46
N VAL A 226 -3.72 6.55 -35.41
CA VAL A 226 -4.05 7.98 -35.42
C VAL A 226 -2.89 8.76 -34.82
N SER A 227 -2.46 9.86 -35.44
CA SER A 227 -1.38 10.73 -34.93
C SER A 227 -1.86 12.11 -34.52
N GLY A 228 -3.05 12.53 -34.94
CA GLY A 228 -3.65 13.80 -34.60
C GLY A 228 -4.94 14.06 -35.37
N LEU A 229 -5.55 15.20 -35.12
CA LEU A 229 -6.80 15.63 -35.72
C LEU A 229 -6.75 17.13 -36.03
N THR A 230 -7.47 17.58 -37.05
CA THR A 230 -7.75 18.99 -37.32
C THR A 230 -9.26 19.17 -37.42
N ASP A 231 -9.81 19.91 -36.47
CA ASP A 231 -11.24 20.22 -36.40
C ASP A 231 -11.58 21.36 -37.37
N ASN A 232 -12.52 21.12 -38.27
CA ASN A 232 -13.06 22.10 -39.19
C ASN A 232 -14.56 22.25 -38.92
N ALA A 233 -15.15 23.39 -39.33
CA ALA A 233 -16.58 23.57 -39.15
C ALA A 233 -17.39 22.49 -39.91
N GLY A 234 -18.06 21.61 -39.17
CA GLY A 234 -18.94 20.55 -39.69
C GLY A 234 -18.25 19.23 -40.03
N TRP A 235 -16.92 19.16 -39.89
CA TRP A 235 -16.16 17.94 -40.19
C TRP A 235 -14.76 17.96 -39.58
N SER A 236 -14.18 16.79 -39.34
CA SER A 236 -12.83 16.63 -38.80
C SER A 236 -11.92 15.89 -39.77
N GLU A 237 -10.67 16.36 -39.90
CA GLU A 237 -9.59 15.66 -40.60
C GLU A 237 -8.75 14.88 -39.60
N VAL A 238 -8.76 13.55 -39.69
CA VAL A 238 -7.98 12.67 -38.83
C VAL A 238 -6.71 12.24 -39.56
N ALA A 239 -5.55 12.60 -39.00
CA ALA A 239 -4.26 12.18 -39.52
C ALA A 239 -3.96 10.74 -39.10
N VAL A 240 -3.68 9.89 -40.11
CA VAL A 240 -3.56 8.44 -39.91
C VAL A 240 -2.33 7.85 -40.59
N SER A 241 -1.90 6.68 -40.13
CA SER A 241 -0.95 5.82 -40.85
C SER A 241 -1.51 4.41 -40.98
N HIS A 242 -1.39 3.82 -42.17
CA HIS A 242 -1.89 2.47 -42.43
C HIS A 242 -1.17 1.41 -41.61
N ILE A 243 -1.94 0.47 -41.06
CA ILE A 243 -1.44 -0.72 -40.36
C ILE A 243 -1.79 -1.98 -41.16
N ALA A 244 -3.07 -2.15 -41.50
CA ALA A 244 -3.57 -3.31 -42.23
C ALA A 244 -4.85 -2.97 -42.98
N SER A 245 -5.11 -3.64 -44.10
CA SER A 245 -6.39 -3.54 -44.80
C SER A 245 -6.64 -4.78 -45.65
N ALA A 246 -7.92 -5.04 -45.96
CA ALA A 246 -8.36 -6.08 -46.87
C ALA A 246 -9.52 -5.55 -47.72
N GLY A 247 -9.50 -5.86 -49.02
CA GLY A 247 -10.50 -5.36 -49.98
C GLY A 247 -10.45 -3.83 -50.18
N SER A 248 -11.53 -3.28 -50.73
CA SER A 248 -11.71 -1.83 -50.88
C SER A 248 -13.16 -1.50 -50.57
N PHE A 249 -13.38 -0.38 -49.88
CA PHE A 249 -14.72 0.08 -49.53
C PHE A 249 -15.50 0.49 -50.77
N THR A 250 -16.79 0.19 -50.79
CA THR A 250 -17.67 0.51 -51.90
C THR A 250 -18.43 1.81 -51.63
N ASP A 251 -18.47 2.69 -52.63
CA ASP A 251 -19.14 3.99 -52.54
C ASP A 251 -20.60 3.84 -52.08
N ASN A 252 -21.05 4.76 -51.23
CA ASN A 252 -22.38 4.77 -50.59
C ASN A 252 -22.70 3.58 -49.66
N LYS A 253 -21.76 2.67 -49.39
CA LYS A 253 -21.96 1.62 -48.38
C LYS A 253 -21.70 2.14 -46.98
N SER A 254 -22.48 1.64 -46.02
CA SER A 254 -22.30 1.97 -44.62
C SER A 254 -21.05 1.27 -44.06
N LEU A 255 -20.28 2.04 -43.31
CA LEU A 255 -19.09 1.65 -42.61
C LEU A 255 -19.34 1.71 -41.10
N SER A 256 -18.75 0.75 -40.40
CA SER A 256 -18.59 0.77 -38.96
C SER A 256 -17.23 1.36 -38.63
N VAL A 257 -17.20 2.30 -37.68
CA VAL A 257 -15.99 2.96 -37.21
C VAL A 257 -15.81 2.68 -35.73
N HIS A 258 -14.59 2.27 -35.36
CA HIS A 258 -14.21 2.02 -33.99
C HIS A 258 -12.85 2.65 -33.70
N PHE A 259 -12.79 3.49 -32.66
CA PHE A 259 -11.55 4.07 -32.19
C PHE A 259 -11.20 3.52 -30.81
N THR A 260 -9.95 3.11 -30.64
CA THR A 260 -9.38 2.73 -29.35
C THR A 260 -8.24 3.68 -29.05
N ARG A 261 -8.42 4.51 -28.01
CA ARG A 261 -7.43 5.50 -27.59
C ARG A 261 -6.20 4.83 -26.97
N THR A 262 -5.01 5.36 -27.26
CA THR A 262 -3.79 5.02 -26.53
C THR A 262 -3.87 5.60 -25.11
N GLY A 263 -3.46 4.83 -24.10
CA GLY A 263 -3.37 5.33 -22.73
C GLY A 263 -2.37 6.49 -22.59
N ASP A 264 -2.61 7.36 -21.61
CA ASP A 264 -1.63 8.39 -21.26
C ASP A 264 -0.65 7.84 -20.23
N GLY A 265 0.64 8.10 -20.45
CA GLY A 265 1.65 7.85 -19.44
C GLY A 265 1.48 8.80 -18.24
N ALA A 266 1.84 8.35 -17.04
CA ALA A 266 1.93 9.25 -15.90
C ALA A 266 3.08 10.26 -16.13
N SER A 267 2.81 11.55 -15.91
CA SER A 267 3.85 12.57 -15.91
C SER A 267 4.87 12.33 -14.79
N ALA A 268 6.07 12.88 -14.93
CA ALA A 268 7.10 12.80 -13.88
C ALA A 268 6.59 13.31 -12.52
N ALA A 269 5.76 14.36 -12.51
CA ALA A 269 5.14 14.89 -11.29
C ALA A 269 4.15 13.91 -10.65
N GLN A 270 3.34 13.22 -11.46
CA GLN A 270 2.42 12.18 -10.98
C GLN A 270 3.19 10.98 -10.44
N ILE A 271 4.26 10.56 -11.12
CA ILE A 271 5.14 9.48 -10.65
C ILE A 271 5.78 9.84 -9.32
N LEU A 272 6.34 11.06 -9.20
CA LEU A 272 6.91 11.55 -7.94
C LEU A 272 5.87 11.55 -6.81
N SER A 273 4.66 12.03 -7.08
CA SER A 273 3.59 12.04 -6.08
C SER A 273 3.21 10.64 -5.61
N LEU A 274 3.22 9.63 -6.49
CA LEU A 274 3.01 8.24 -6.12
C LEU A 274 4.17 7.70 -5.29
N LEU A 275 5.41 8.03 -5.68
CA LEU A 275 6.62 7.54 -5.01
C LEU A 275 6.74 8.09 -3.58
N LEU A 276 6.37 9.36 -3.36
CA LEU A 276 6.34 9.96 -2.03
C LEU A 276 5.38 9.27 -1.05
N THR A 277 4.35 8.56 -1.54
CA THR A 277 3.45 7.79 -0.65
C THR A 277 4.06 6.51 -0.13
N VAL A 278 5.12 6.03 -0.79
CA VAL A 278 5.84 4.80 -0.45
C VAL A 278 7.29 5.08 -0.06
N ASP A 279 7.69 6.35 0.07
CA ASP A 279 9.03 6.74 0.51
C ASP A 279 9.16 6.55 2.03
N GLY A 280 10.18 5.77 2.45
CA GLY A 280 10.42 5.42 3.85
C GLY A 280 10.94 3.98 4.08
N ALA A 281 11.09 3.62 5.36
CA ALA A 281 11.65 2.34 5.79
C ALA A 281 10.92 1.14 5.17
N GLY A 282 11.67 0.24 4.54
CA GLY A 282 11.12 -0.96 3.88
C GLY A 282 10.50 -0.73 2.50
N SER A 283 10.58 0.49 1.94
CA SER A 283 10.08 0.82 0.59
C SER A 283 10.80 0.08 -0.54
N GLY A 284 12.04 -0.34 -0.30
CA GLY A 284 12.93 -0.91 -1.32
C GLY A 284 13.49 0.14 -2.29
N LEU A 285 13.13 1.42 -2.12
CA LEU A 285 13.75 2.55 -2.81
C LEU A 285 15.05 2.91 -2.08
N ASP A 286 16.10 3.24 -2.82
CA ASP A 286 17.45 3.49 -2.29
C ASP A 286 17.67 4.93 -1.80
N ALA A 287 16.59 5.72 -1.72
CA ALA A 287 16.65 7.15 -1.41
C ALA A 287 17.06 7.46 0.06
N ASP A 288 16.99 6.48 0.95
CA ASP A 288 17.24 6.62 2.39
C ASP A 288 18.43 5.79 2.92
N LYS A 289 19.18 5.11 2.03
CA LYS A 289 20.33 4.28 2.42
C LYS A 289 21.65 5.04 2.26
N LEU A 290 22.19 5.53 3.36
CA LEU A 290 23.62 5.80 3.47
C LEU A 290 24.30 4.49 3.91
N ASP A 291 25.43 4.09 3.33
CA ASP A 291 26.21 2.90 3.72
C ASP A 291 25.43 1.58 3.98
N GLY A 292 24.29 1.41 3.30
CA GLY A 292 23.42 0.24 3.44
C GLY A 292 22.50 0.24 4.66
N GLN A 293 22.41 1.34 5.40
CA GLN A 293 21.54 1.50 6.57
C GLN A 293 20.56 2.67 6.37
N GLU A 294 19.36 2.55 6.91
CA GLU A 294 18.31 3.57 6.83
C GLU A 294 18.45 4.64 7.93
N GLY A 295 17.75 5.77 7.78
CA GLY A 295 17.84 6.92 8.70
C GLY A 295 17.62 6.61 10.19
N SER A 296 16.90 5.54 10.53
CA SER A 296 16.65 5.09 11.92
C SER A 296 17.88 4.44 12.59
N TYR A 297 18.82 3.93 11.80
CA TYR A 297 20.07 3.33 12.28
C TYR A 297 21.04 4.37 12.84
N TYR A 298 20.98 5.60 12.32
CA TYR A 298 21.91 6.67 12.67
C TYR A 298 21.41 7.47 13.88
N LEU A 299 22.32 7.78 14.80
CA LEU A 299 22.04 8.72 15.87
C LEU A 299 21.78 10.11 15.27
N ALA A 300 20.62 10.70 15.56
CA ALA A 300 20.33 12.06 15.13
C ALA A 300 21.39 13.02 15.69
N ALA A 301 21.98 13.86 14.83
CA ALA A 301 23.01 14.82 15.25
C ALA A 301 22.51 15.76 16.36
N SER A 302 21.21 16.08 16.37
CA SER A 302 20.55 16.86 17.42
C SER A 302 20.47 16.12 18.77
N SER A 303 20.53 14.80 18.78
CA SER A 303 20.60 13.99 20.00
C SER A 303 22.02 13.89 20.55
N TYR A 304 23.05 14.14 19.73
CA TYR A 304 24.45 14.18 20.17
C TYR A 304 24.81 15.57 20.75
N THR A 305 24.23 15.87 21.91
CA THR A 305 24.46 17.13 22.63
C THR A 305 25.62 17.01 23.63
N ALA A 306 26.16 18.15 24.07
CA ALA A 306 27.14 18.18 25.16
C ALA A 306 26.63 17.47 26.44
N ALA A 307 25.32 17.53 26.72
CA ALA A 307 24.71 16.84 27.86
C ALA A 307 24.66 15.31 27.69
N ASP A 308 24.44 14.82 26.46
CA ASP A 308 24.50 13.38 26.14
C ASP A 308 25.94 12.85 26.29
N VAL A 309 26.91 13.60 25.76
CA VAL A 309 28.34 13.26 25.91
C VAL A 309 28.74 13.22 27.39
N LEU A 310 28.37 14.23 28.17
CA LEU A 310 28.64 14.27 29.61
C LEU A 310 28.01 13.09 30.35
N SER A 311 26.75 12.76 30.06
CA SER A 311 26.05 11.64 30.71
C SER A 311 26.73 10.31 30.44
N LYS A 312 27.22 10.08 29.21
CA LYS A 312 28.00 8.88 28.87
C LYS A 312 29.34 8.85 29.59
N LEU A 313 30.03 10.00 29.66
CA LEU A 313 31.35 10.10 30.28
C LEU A 313 31.30 9.85 31.79
N ILE A 314 30.26 10.32 32.47
CA ILE A 314 30.05 10.06 33.90
C ILE A 314 29.94 8.55 34.18
N THR A 315 29.32 7.77 33.29
CA THR A 315 29.19 6.30 33.53
C THR A 315 30.51 5.53 33.44
N VAL A 316 31.54 6.16 32.90
CA VAL A 316 32.89 5.60 32.76
C VAL A 316 33.90 6.43 33.54
N ASP A 317 33.47 7.17 34.57
CA ASP A 317 34.38 7.79 35.51
C ASP A 317 34.95 6.75 36.50
N GLY A 318 36.21 6.93 36.92
CA GLY A 318 36.87 6.03 37.87
C GLY A 318 38.22 5.45 37.41
N THR A 319 38.84 4.72 38.32
CA THR A 319 40.19 4.16 38.15
C THR A 319 40.24 3.12 37.04
N GLY A 320 41.24 3.23 36.15
CA GLY A 320 41.46 2.31 35.03
C GLY A 320 40.68 2.62 33.74
N THR A 321 39.92 3.71 33.70
CA THR A 321 39.12 4.13 32.53
C THR A 321 39.95 4.86 31.47
N GLY A 322 41.13 5.35 31.84
CA GLY A 322 42.00 6.16 30.97
C GLY A 322 41.54 7.61 30.81
N LEU A 323 40.43 7.98 31.46
CA LEU A 323 39.98 9.36 31.59
C LEU A 323 40.65 9.99 32.81
N ASP A 324 41.18 11.20 32.67
CA ASP A 324 41.87 11.96 33.73
C ASP A 324 40.90 12.68 34.69
N ALA A 325 39.66 12.18 34.82
CA ALA A 325 38.58 12.90 35.50
C ALA A 325 38.69 12.87 37.04
N ASP A 326 39.45 11.93 37.61
CA ASP A 326 39.57 11.67 39.04
C ASP A 326 41.03 11.65 39.56
N LEU A 327 42.00 11.84 38.65
CA LEU A 327 43.43 11.94 38.96
C LEU A 327 43.89 13.39 38.80
N LEU A 328 44.45 13.98 39.85
CA LEU A 328 45.29 15.18 39.72
C LEU A 328 46.75 14.69 39.61
N ASP A 329 47.45 15.03 38.53
CA ASP A 329 48.86 14.67 38.30
C ASP A 329 49.18 13.16 38.48
N GLY A 330 48.23 12.28 38.19
CA GLY A 330 48.41 10.81 38.27
C GLY A 330 48.29 10.22 39.67
N VAL A 331 47.76 10.97 40.64
CA VAL A 331 47.57 10.51 42.03
C VAL A 331 46.09 10.52 42.42
N GLU A 332 45.65 9.45 43.08
CA GLU A 332 44.26 9.30 43.55
C GLU A 332 43.95 10.21 44.75
N GLY A 333 42.68 10.64 44.86
CA GLY A 333 42.17 11.51 45.92
C GLY A 333 42.47 11.05 47.37
N ALA A 334 42.56 9.74 47.58
CA ALA A 334 42.85 9.12 48.87
C ALA A 334 44.32 9.30 49.33
N ASN A 335 45.22 9.59 48.40
CA ASN A 335 46.64 9.81 48.68
C ASN A 335 46.97 11.28 49.00
N TYR A 336 45.97 12.17 48.94
CA TYR A 336 46.13 13.56 49.32
C TYR A 336 45.92 13.78 50.82
N LEU A 337 46.76 14.64 51.39
CA LEU A 337 46.51 15.21 52.71
C LEU A 337 45.22 16.04 52.63
N ARG A 338 44.16 15.60 53.31
CA ARG A 338 42.92 16.39 53.41
C ARG A 338 43.18 17.56 54.36
N THR A 339 43.33 18.76 53.83
CA THR A 339 43.09 20.00 54.60
C THR A 339 41.59 20.28 54.51
N ASP A 340 40.89 20.21 55.63
CA ASP A 340 39.59 20.86 55.70
C ASP A 340 39.76 22.39 55.57
N ASN A 341 38.65 23.10 55.33
CA ASN A 341 38.64 24.56 55.11
C ASN A 341 39.09 25.39 56.34
N THR A 342 39.51 24.72 57.41
CA THR A 342 40.04 25.29 58.66
C THR A 342 41.54 25.07 58.84
N GLY A 343 42.23 24.43 57.88
CA GLY A 343 43.68 24.31 57.86
C GLY A 343 44.26 23.30 58.86
N ALA A 344 43.41 22.48 59.49
CA ALA A 344 43.87 21.40 60.36
C ALA A 344 44.35 20.22 59.51
N LYS A 345 45.58 19.74 59.74
CA LYS A 345 46.12 18.53 59.10
C LYS A 345 45.87 17.34 60.05
N SER A 346 44.93 16.46 59.71
CA SER A 346 44.64 15.22 60.45
C SER A 346 44.63 14.01 59.51
N VAL A 347 45.09 12.86 60.00
CA VAL A 347 44.83 11.54 59.39
C VAL A 347 43.83 10.85 60.30
N ASP A 348 42.63 10.55 59.78
CA ASP A 348 41.59 9.77 60.45
C ASP A 348 41.23 10.20 61.89
N GLY A 349 41.19 11.51 62.17
CA GLY A 349 40.64 12.05 63.42
C GLY A 349 41.53 11.94 64.66
N ALA A 350 42.77 11.47 64.54
CA ALA A 350 43.76 11.47 65.65
C ALA A 350 44.79 12.62 65.51
N PRO A 351 45.28 13.20 66.62
CA PRO A 351 46.43 14.11 66.60
C PRO A 351 47.72 13.41 66.12
N TYR A 352 48.62 14.15 65.48
CA TYR A 352 49.81 13.69 64.73
C TYR A 352 50.88 12.91 65.54
N CYS A 353 50.65 12.64 66.82
CA CYS A 353 51.56 11.92 67.71
C CYS A 353 50.75 11.30 68.86
N THR A 354 50.46 10.00 68.77
CA THR A 354 49.80 9.25 69.85
C THR A 354 50.85 8.79 70.87
N GLU A 355 50.64 9.09 72.15
CA GLU A 355 51.50 8.59 73.23
C GLU A 355 51.31 7.07 73.43
N TYR A 356 52.40 6.32 73.38
CA TYR A 356 52.40 4.87 73.51
C TYR A 356 52.78 4.42 74.92
N THR A 357 51.90 3.66 75.59
CA THR A 357 52.19 3.11 76.92
C THR A 357 53.15 1.92 76.83
N LEU A 358 54.33 2.05 77.42
CA LEU A 358 55.32 0.98 77.55
C LEU A 358 54.97 0.04 78.70
N THR A 359 55.37 -1.23 78.55
CA THR A 359 55.20 -2.23 79.59
C THR A 359 56.35 -2.15 80.61
N ASP A 360 56.03 -2.09 81.89
CA ASP A 360 57.02 -2.15 82.98
C ASP A 360 57.64 -3.55 83.08
N GLY A 361 58.97 -3.59 83.09
CA GLY A 361 59.78 -4.80 83.16
C GLY A 361 61.16 -4.45 83.71
N ALA A 362 61.98 -5.44 84.11
CA ALA A 362 63.34 -5.17 84.59
C ALA A 362 64.15 -4.35 83.57
N THR A 363 63.91 -4.62 82.28
CA THR A 363 64.22 -3.73 81.15
C THR A 363 62.90 -3.28 80.51
N VAL A 364 62.73 -1.98 80.33
CA VAL A 364 61.63 -1.34 79.61
C VAL A 364 62.10 -1.11 78.19
N THR A 365 61.66 -1.96 77.26
CA THR A 365 62.03 -1.84 75.85
C THR A 365 61.03 -0.95 75.12
N TRP A 366 61.51 0.19 74.61
CA TRP A 366 60.74 1.08 73.76
C TRP A 366 61.01 0.75 72.30
N THR A 367 59.93 0.55 71.53
CA THR A 367 59.98 0.32 70.08
C THR A 367 59.53 1.58 69.34
N PRO A 368 60.46 2.42 68.82
CA PRO A 368 60.11 3.70 68.19
C PRO A 368 59.16 3.61 67.00
N THR A 369 59.12 2.47 66.31
CA THR A 369 58.17 2.24 65.20
C THR A 369 56.72 2.16 65.65
N ASN A 370 56.46 1.85 66.93
CA ASN A 370 55.12 1.85 67.51
C ASN A 370 54.68 3.25 67.99
N GLY A 371 55.63 4.18 68.10
CA GLY A 371 55.39 5.54 68.59
C GLY A 371 56.68 6.17 69.09
N VAL A 372 56.92 7.42 68.70
CA VAL A 372 58.07 8.23 69.14
C VAL A 372 57.77 9.07 70.39
N GLU A 373 56.53 8.99 70.89
CA GLU A 373 56.10 9.52 72.18
C GLU A 373 55.65 8.34 73.03
N ALA A 374 56.15 8.24 74.26
CA ALA A 374 55.90 7.08 75.10
C ALA A 374 55.65 7.47 76.56
N VAL A 375 54.97 6.60 77.30
CA VAL A 375 54.81 6.72 78.76
C VAL A 375 55.12 5.40 79.44
N VAL A 376 55.83 5.44 80.57
CA VAL A 376 56.05 4.28 81.44
C VAL A 376 55.86 4.64 82.91
N THR A 377 55.17 3.80 83.66
CA THR A 377 55.14 3.86 85.13
C THR A 377 56.11 2.84 85.71
N LEU A 378 57.09 3.29 86.47
CA LEU A 378 58.17 2.42 86.99
C LEU A 378 57.70 1.65 88.23
N GLY A 379 57.57 0.33 88.13
CA GLY A 379 57.24 -0.54 89.27
C GLY A 379 58.46 -0.95 90.14
N GLY A 380 59.65 -0.42 89.83
CA GLY A 380 60.93 -0.80 90.45
C GLY A 380 62.08 -0.01 89.84
N ASN A 381 63.33 -0.31 90.22
CA ASN A 381 64.51 0.22 89.52
C ASN A 381 64.64 -0.49 88.17
N ARG A 382 64.54 0.25 87.06
CA ARG A 382 64.46 -0.32 85.70
C ARG A 382 65.61 0.14 84.82
N THR A 383 65.81 -0.54 83.70
CA THR A 383 66.68 -0.10 82.60
C THR A 383 65.82 0.28 81.40
N LEU A 384 65.99 1.46 80.82
CA LEU A 384 65.38 1.85 79.55
C LEU A 384 66.25 1.37 78.39
N ASP A 385 65.61 0.76 77.40
CA ASP A 385 66.26 0.24 76.21
C ASP A 385 65.46 0.58 74.94
N LEU A 386 66.12 0.66 73.79
CA LEU A 386 65.46 0.80 72.49
C LEU A 386 65.51 -0.55 71.76
N SER A 387 64.41 -0.97 71.14
CA SER A 387 64.47 -2.18 70.30
C SER A 387 65.29 -1.97 69.02
N ALA A 388 65.38 -0.72 68.56
CA ALA A 388 66.32 -0.23 67.57
C ALA A 388 66.40 1.29 67.63
N VAL A 389 67.58 1.87 67.41
CA VAL A 389 67.74 3.32 67.27
C VAL A 389 67.09 3.79 65.95
N PRO A 390 66.17 4.77 65.97
CA PRO A 390 65.47 5.21 64.77
C PRO A 390 66.38 6.03 63.85
N ALA A 391 65.95 6.29 62.61
CA ALA A 391 66.72 7.07 61.64
C ALA A 391 67.15 8.44 62.18
N ALA A 392 68.32 8.92 61.71
CA ALA A 392 68.89 10.20 62.12
C ALA A 392 67.90 11.35 61.93
N GLY A 393 67.78 12.22 62.93
CA GLY A 393 66.85 13.34 62.96
C GLY A 393 65.51 13.05 63.64
N THR A 394 65.20 11.79 63.94
CA THR A 394 63.99 11.41 64.68
C THR A 394 64.05 11.92 66.13
N TRP A 395 63.00 12.59 66.58
CA TRP A 395 62.81 12.98 67.99
C TRP A 395 62.07 11.88 68.74
N LEU A 396 62.44 11.69 70.01
CA LEU A 396 61.88 10.70 70.92
C LEU A 396 61.57 11.40 72.24
N ASN A 397 60.34 11.34 72.73
CA ASN A 397 60.02 11.77 74.10
C ASN A 397 59.38 10.65 74.88
N ILE A 398 59.76 10.56 76.16
CA ILE A 398 59.17 9.61 77.10
C ILE A 398 58.79 10.31 78.39
N ARG A 399 57.54 10.13 78.80
CA ARG A 399 57.07 10.47 80.14
C ARG A 399 57.28 9.28 81.07
N VAL A 400 58.09 9.48 82.11
CA VAL A 400 58.43 8.49 83.10
C VAL A 400 57.71 8.85 84.40
N VAL A 401 56.88 7.94 84.89
CA VAL A 401 56.02 8.12 86.05
C VAL A 401 56.52 7.26 87.21
N GLN A 402 56.67 7.84 88.40
CA GLN A 402 56.95 7.11 89.63
C GLN A 402 55.74 6.27 90.06
N ASP A 403 55.96 5.06 90.59
CA ASP A 403 54.88 4.29 91.23
C ASP A 403 54.36 4.97 92.50
N GLY A 404 53.37 4.34 93.15
CA GLY A 404 52.81 4.81 94.42
C GLY A 404 53.79 4.81 95.61
N THR A 405 55.01 4.29 95.47
CA THR A 405 56.06 4.33 96.51
C THR A 405 57.06 5.46 96.25
N GLY A 406 57.38 5.72 94.99
CA GLY A 406 58.41 6.68 94.60
C GLY A 406 59.83 6.14 94.76
N SER A 407 60.81 7.03 94.52
CA SER A 407 62.25 6.74 94.60
C SER A 407 62.74 5.61 93.68
N ARG A 408 62.07 5.39 92.55
CA ARG A 408 62.54 4.50 91.48
C ARG A 408 63.59 5.19 90.63
N THR A 409 64.58 4.41 90.21
CA THR A 409 65.65 4.85 89.32
C THR A 409 65.51 4.21 87.94
N LEU A 410 65.97 4.94 86.92
CA LEU A 410 66.03 4.47 85.55
C LEU A 410 67.49 4.48 85.11
N ALA A 411 68.03 3.28 84.86
CA ALA A 411 69.26 3.08 84.13
C ALA A 411 68.97 3.10 82.62
N TYR A 412 70.00 3.19 81.78
CA TYR A 412 69.86 3.30 80.34
C TYR A 412 70.83 2.34 79.64
N SER A 413 70.40 1.74 78.52
CA SER A 413 71.26 0.91 77.68
C SER A 413 72.30 1.74 76.92
N ALA A 414 73.15 1.06 76.15
CA ALA A 414 74.16 1.70 75.31
C ALA A 414 73.57 2.51 74.14
N ASP A 415 72.26 2.36 73.88
CA ASP A 415 71.56 3.10 72.83
C ASP A 415 71.30 4.56 73.20
N PHE A 416 71.47 4.93 74.48
CA PHE A 416 71.29 6.30 74.96
C PHE A 416 72.64 6.96 75.25
N ASP A 417 72.85 8.13 74.66
CA ASP A 417 74.04 8.94 74.86
C ASP A 417 73.69 10.23 75.62
N PHE A 418 74.32 10.42 76.77
CA PHE A 418 74.10 11.57 77.65
C PHE A 418 75.19 12.65 77.53
N GLY A 419 76.19 12.42 76.68
CA GLY A 419 77.38 13.27 76.58
C GLY A 419 78.06 13.51 77.93
N ASP A 420 78.71 14.67 78.06
CA ASP A 420 79.44 15.05 79.28
C ASP A 420 78.53 15.44 80.45
N SER A 421 77.21 15.54 80.23
CA SER A 421 76.24 15.95 81.24
C SER A 421 75.85 14.81 82.20
N GLY A 422 76.15 13.57 81.84
CA GLY A 422 75.83 12.38 82.63
C GLY A 422 74.34 12.00 82.59
N SER A 423 74.02 10.81 83.08
CA SER A 423 72.64 10.30 83.05
C SER A 423 71.71 11.12 83.94
N PRO A 424 70.47 11.42 83.48
CA PRO A 424 69.53 12.23 84.23
C PRO A 424 69.03 11.47 85.46
N THR A 425 68.83 12.20 86.54
CA THR A 425 68.17 11.69 87.75
C THR A 425 66.68 11.95 87.66
N LEU A 426 65.85 11.01 88.13
CA LEU A 426 64.40 11.19 88.19
C LEU A 426 63.97 11.91 89.49
N THR A 427 62.75 12.43 89.49
CA THR A 427 62.06 12.94 90.68
C THR A 427 61.67 11.75 91.55
N THR A 428 61.87 11.83 92.86
CA THR A 428 61.67 10.69 93.78
C THR A 428 60.28 10.64 94.41
N THR A 429 59.46 11.68 94.25
CA THR A 429 58.11 11.74 94.80
C THR A 429 57.20 10.69 94.15
N ALA A 430 56.44 9.95 94.94
CA ALA A 430 55.46 8.98 94.44
C ALA A 430 54.47 9.65 93.47
N GLY A 431 54.18 9.00 92.34
CA GLY A 431 53.29 9.51 91.29
C GLY A 431 53.82 10.68 90.45
N ALA A 432 54.99 11.24 90.76
CA ALA A 432 55.55 12.33 89.97
C ALA A 432 55.98 11.86 88.58
N GLU A 433 55.82 12.74 87.60
CA GLU A 433 56.18 12.50 86.21
C GLU A 433 57.37 13.36 85.79
N ASP A 434 58.31 12.76 85.06
CA ASP A 434 59.40 13.45 84.38
C ASP A 434 59.32 13.17 82.88
N VAL A 435 59.61 14.15 82.03
CA VAL A 435 59.65 13.99 80.57
C VAL A 435 61.08 14.07 80.11
N LEU A 436 61.57 13.02 79.47
CA LEU A 436 62.89 12.96 78.86
C LEU A 436 62.76 13.06 77.35
N SER A 437 63.56 13.93 76.74
CA SER A 437 63.61 14.11 75.30
C SER A 437 64.97 13.67 74.76
N PHE A 438 64.94 12.97 73.63
CA PHE A 438 66.11 12.51 72.91
C PHE A 438 65.97 12.83 71.42
N ARG A 439 67.12 12.92 70.74
CA ARG A 439 67.20 13.02 69.29
C ARG A 439 68.14 11.96 68.76
N SER A 440 67.67 11.15 67.82
CA SER A 440 68.51 10.14 67.18
C SER A 440 69.49 10.77 66.20
N ASN A 441 70.75 10.34 66.23
CA ASN A 441 71.72 10.60 65.17
C ASN A 441 71.86 9.41 64.18
N GLY A 442 71.01 8.39 64.33
CA GLY A 442 71.02 7.15 63.55
C GLY A 442 71.91 6.04 64.12
N THR A 443 72.65 6.31 65.20
CA THR A 443 73.48 5.31 65.91
C THR A 443 73.14 5.23 67.40
N VAL A 444 72.83 6.37 68.03
CA VAL A 444 72.36 6.48 69.42
C VAL A 444 71.27 7.55 69.54
N ALA A 445 70.47 7.46 70.60
CA ALA A 445 69.54 8.48 71.04
C ALA A 445 70.26 9.48 71.97
N GLN A 446 70.55 10.67 71.45
CA GLN A 446 71.27 11.71 72.19
C GLN A 446 70.29 12.43 73.12
N PHE A 447 70.63 12.54 74.39
CA PHE A 447 69.79 13.20 75.40
C PHE A 447 69.75 14.71 75.19
N MET A 448 68.54 15.25 75.06
CA MET A 448 68.30 16.67 74.77
C MET A 448 67.86 17.44 76.02
N GLY A 449 67.27 16.75 77.00
CA GLY A 449 66.90 17.36 78.27
C GLY A 449 65.84 16.57 79.03
N ILE A 450 65.67 16.94 80.30
CA ILE A 450 64.62 16.43 81.18
C ILE A 450 63.85 17.60 81.78
N ALA A 451 62.53 17.51 81.76
CA ALA A 451 61.64 18.36 82.54
C ALA A 451 61.05 17.51 83.68
N LYS A 452 61.08 18.02 84.92
CA LYS A 452 60.89 17.19 86.11
C LYS A 452 59.75 17.64 87.01
N GLY A 453 59.14 16.67 87.70
CA GLY A 453 58.27 16.90 88.87
C GLY A 453 56.86 17.37 88.53
N PHE A 454 56.32 16.93 87.39
CA PHE A 454 54.90 17.11 87.05
C PHE A 454 54.02 16.18 87.92
N ALA A 455 52.75 16.54 88.06
CA ALA A 455 51.79 15.93 88.99
C ALA A 455 50.62 15.26 88.28
#